data_AF-A0A7K3MYG0-F1
#
_entry.id   AF-A0A7K3MYG0-F1
#
_cell.length_a   1.000
_cell.length_b   1.000
_cell.length_c   1.000
_cell.angle_alpha   90.00
_cell.angle_beta   90.00
_cell.angle_gamma   90.00
#
_symmetry.space_group_name_H-M   'P 1'
#
loop_
_entity.id
_entity.type
_entity.pdbx_description
1 polymer ?
#
loop_
_entity_poly.entity_id
_entity_poly.type
_entity_poly.pdbx_seq_one_letter_code
_entity_poly.pdbx_strand_id
1 'polypeptide(L)'
;MQLIQPFIKAAIIATLLFSATVGCSSLKVSEKQPTKFGALAIDRNNGFYYGWAYDQNSLVDAEQKAINECNNRGGKGTVVLEWSGRGCAAYRTTEGTIGTAYGWGLAATKEEADVIATKNCLKRSNGIPADNLVWACNSGAVNSLKEIFNETQEPLQNNPTAGSEFNDFISFNGNNLAASGSCPDSGVAMLAADDETVMVLFNNVPPDGTTSVNADFFTNECSSCFGISIQDLNASLTYVATAGTFTKKGNEISFTIAVKELSSLIEGSGSSFPVTGKFICEE
;
A
#
# COMPACT_ATOMS: atom_id res chain seq x y z
N MET A 1 -16.41 78.28 -38.64
CA MET A 1 -16.16 77.00 -37.95
C MET A 1 -17.48 76.54 -37.38
N GLN A 2 -17.83 75.28 -37.68
CA GLN A 2 -19.05 74.55 -37.37
C GLN A 2 -20.36 75.00 -38.05
N LEU A 3 -20.96 73.97 -38.65
CA LEU A 3 -21.91 73.93 -39.74
C LEU A 3 -23.32 73.65 -39.20
N ILE A 4 -24.27 74.36 -39.80
CA ILE A 4 -25.49 73.85 -40.45
C ILE A 4 -26.52 73.09 -39.59
N GLN A 5 -27.69 73.72 -39.54
CA GLN A 5 -29.03 73.22 -39.17
C GLN A 5 -29.50 72.07 -40.12
N PRO A 6 -30.80 71.76 -40.38
CA PRO A 6 -32.04 72.01 -39.65
C PRO A 6 -33.04 70.81 -39.63
N PHE A 7 -34.19 71.04 -38.99
CA PHE A 7 -35.57 70.60 -39.32
C PHE A 7 -35.82 69.20 -39.91
N ILE A 8 -36.76 68.46 -39.32
CA ILE A 8 -38.09 68.15 -39.89
C ILE A 8 -38.91 67.34 -38.87
N LYS A 9 -40.15 67.80 -38.63
CA LYS A 9 -41.21 67.05 -37.93
C LYS A 9 -41.84 66.06 -38.92
N ALA A 10 -42.05 64.81 -38.51
CA ALA A 10 -43.13 63.98 -39.05
C ALA A 10 -43.49 62.88 -38.04
N ALA A 11 -44.80 62.73 -37.83
CA ALA A 11 -45.41 61.72 -36.99
C ALA A 11 -45.70 60.43 -37.79
N ILE A 12 -46.29 59.48 -37.07
CA ILE A 12 -47.04 58.29 -37.54
C ILE A 12 -46.15 57.05 -37.81
N ILE A 13 -46.36 56.00 -37.00
CA ILE A 13 -47.03 54.74 -37.37
C ILE A 13 -46.78 53.76 -36.22
N ALA A 14 -47.86 53.38 -35.54
CA ALA A 14 -47.88 52.26 -34.63
C ALA A 14 -47.65 50.97 -35.43
N THR A 15 -46.58 50.26 -35.13
CA THR A 15 -46.37 48.89 -35.61
C THR A 15 -46.21 47.98 -34.40
N LEU A 16 -47.21 47.11 -34.21
CA LEU A 16 -47.13 45.96 -33.34
C LEU A 16 -45.92 45.12 -33.75
N LEU A 17 -44.88 45.09 -32.91
CA LEU A 17 -43.82 44.11 -32.99
C LEU A 17 -43.99 43.15 -31.82
N PHE A 18 -44.36 41.92 -32.17
CA PHE A 18 -44.22 40.72 -31.36
C PHE A 18 -42.85 40.76 -30.65
N SER A 19 -42.84 41.09 -29.36
CA SER A 19 -41.70 40.73 -28.52
C SER A 19 -41.83 39.23 -28.31
N ALA A 20 -41.26 38.45 -29.23
CA ALA A 20 -40.85 37.10 -28.93
C ALA A 20 -39.89 37.23 -27.74
N THR A 21 -40.40 36.95 -26.54
CA THR A 21 -39.58 36.67 -25.38
C THR A 21 -38.72 35.48 -25.78
N VAL A 22 -37.53 35.76 -26.33
CA VAL A 22 -36.42 34.83 -26.29
C VAL A 22 -36.14 34.70 -24.81
N GLY A 23 -36.84 33.76 -24.17
CA GLY A 23 -36.41 33.19 -22.92
C GLY A 23 -35.05 32.63 -23.21
N CYS A 24 -34.02 33.42 -22.93
CA CYS A 24 -32.68 32.93 -22.76
C CYS A 24 -32.76 32.06 -21.50
N SER A 25 -33.26 30.84 -21.68
CA SER A 25 -33.10 29.77 -20.72
C SER A 25 -31.60 29.70 -20.51
N SER A 26 -31.15 30.25 -19.39
CA SER A 26 -29.80 30.03 -18.91
C SER A 26 -29.70 28.53 -18.74
N LEU A 27 -29.14 27.86 -19.76
CA LEU A 27 -28.62 26.53 -19.61
C LEU A 27 -27.66 26.65 -18.44
N LYS A 28 -28.04 26.09 -17.29
CA LYS A 28 -27.08 25.80 -16.25
C LYS A 28 -26.13 24.81 -16.89
N VAL A 29 -25.06 25.33 -17.50
CA VAL A 29 -23.86 24.57 -17.76
C VAL A 29 -23.51 24.06 -16.38
N SER A 30 -23.77 22.78 -16.15
CA SER A 30 -23.22 22.08 -15.00
C SER A 30 -21.72 22.16 -15.21
N GLU A 31 -21.08 23.19 -14.65
CA GLU A 31 -19.63 23.26 -14.57
C GLU A 31 -19.23 22.01 -13.80
N LYS A 32 -18.80 20.99 -14.56
CA LYS A 32 -18.16 19.81 -14.00
C LYS A 32 -17.00 20.37 -13.18
N GLN A 33 -17.17 20.37 -11.86
CA GLN A 33 -16.16 20.96 -10.98
C GLN A 33 -14.82 20.34 -11.36
N PRO A 34 -13.78 21.16 -11.56
CA PRO A 34 -12.52 20.68 -12.08
C PRO A 34 -11.99 19.58 -11.17
N THR A 35 -11.52 18.48 -11.77
CA THR A 35 -10.84 17.43 -11.03
C THR A 35 -9.67 18.04 -10.29
N LYS A 36 -9.63 17.82 -8.99
CA LYS A 36 -8.53 18.25 -8.13
C LYS A 36 -7.51 17.13 -7.97
N PHE A 37 -6.25 17.53 -7.84
CA PHE A 37 -5.11 16.66 -7.68
C PHE A 37 -4.39 16.97 -6.37
N GLY A 38 -3.86 15.93 -5.76
CA GLY A 38 -2.97 16.02 -4.61
C GLY A 38 -1.74 15.13 -4.79
N ALA A 39 -0.67 15.48 -4.09
CA ALA A 39 0.59 14.75 -4.09
C ALA A 39 1.28 14.85 -2.72
N LEU A 40 2.05 13.82 -2.37
CA LEU A 40 2.95 13.77 -1.23
C LEU A 40 4.36 13.51 -1.75
N ALA A 41 5.30 14.34 -1.32
CA ALA A 41 6.73 14.12 -1.50
C ALA A 41 7.43 13.98 -0.14
N ILE A 42 8.40 13.07 -0.06
CA ILE A 42 9.20 12.85 1.15
C ILE A 42 10.68 12.80 0.81
N ASP A 43 11.53 13.11 1.79
CA ASP A 43 12.93 12.73 1.76
C ASP A 43 13.07 11.28 2.21
N ARG A 44 13.30 10.39 1.25
CA ARG A 44 13.39 8.95 1.51
C ARG A 44 14.53 8.54 2.45
N ASN A 45 15.53 9.41 2.67
CA ASN A 45 16.65 9.06 3.54
C ASN A 45 16.35 9.26 5.03
N ASN A 46 15.36 10.09 5.38
CA ASN A 46 15.08 10.41 6.79
C ASN A 46 13.59 10.51 7.13
N GLY A 47 12.68 10.67 6.16
CA GLY A 47 11.25 10.79 6.40
C GLY A 47 10.77 12.06 7.11
N PHE A 48 11.65 12.79 7.80
CA PHE A 48 11.24 13.99 8.54
C PHE A 48 10.92 15.16 7.62
N TYR A 49 11.61 15.25 6.49
CA TYR A 49 11.31 16.26 5.50
C TYR A 49 10.27 15.74 4.52
N TYR A 50 9.13 16.40 4.46
CA TYR A 50 8.02 16.07 3.59
C TYR A 50 7.42 17.34 2.99
N GLY A 51 6.71 17.22 1.88
CA GLY A 51 6.04 18.34 1.22
C GLY A 51 4.79 17.87 0.48
N TRP A 52 3.75 18.70 0.49
CA TRP A 52 2.40 18.25 0.20
C TRP A 52 1.70 19.21 -0.76
N ALA A 53 0.80 18.65 -1.55
CA ALA A 53 -0.12 19.44 -2.35
C ALA A 53 -1.49 18.80 -2.33
N TYR A 54 -2.51 19.63 -2.31
CA TYR A 54 -3.91 19.26 -2.46
C TYR A 54 -4.63 20.38 -3.20
N ASP A 55 -5.80 20.08 -3.77
CA ASP A 55 -6.61 21.04 -4.53
C ASP A 55 -5.95 21.70 -5.73
N GLN A 56 -4.92 21.07 -6.28
CA GLN A 56 -4.27 21.55 -7.49
C GLN A 56 -5.12 21.26 -8.73
N ASN A 57 -5.01 22.15 -9.73
CA ASN A 57 -5.77 22.04 -10.98
C ASN A 57 -5.15 21.04 -11.96
N SER A 58 -3.90 20.66 -11.74
CA SER A 58 -3.20 19.65 -12.53
C SER A 58 -2.34 18.78 -11.62
N LEU A 59 -2.03 17.57 -12.10
CA LEU A 59 -1.13 16.65 -11.42
C LEU A 59 0.29 17.21 -11.31
N VAL A 60 0.80 17.82 -12.39
CA VAL A 60 2.14 18.44 -12.44
C VAL A 60 2.28 19.56 -11.40
N ASP A 61 1.24 20.38 -11.22
CA ASP A 61 1.25 21.43 -10.17
C ASP A 61 1.27 20.81 -8.77
N ALA A 62 0.60 19.66 -8.57
CA ALA A 62 0.60 18.94 -7.31
C ALA A 62 1.98 18.38 -6.99
N GLU A 63 2.59 17.65 -7.93
CA GLU A 63 3.94 17.10 -7.80
C GLU A 63 4.96 18.19 -7.49
N GLN A 64 5.01 19.24 -8.32
CA GLN A 64 6.01 20.29 -8.19
C GLN A 64 5.86 21.04 -6.85
N LYS A 65 4.63 21.31 -6.41
CA LYS A 65 4.37 21.96 -5.13
C LYS A 65 4.80 21.08 -3.96
N ALA A 66 4.47 19.78 -4.00
CA ALA A 66 4.88 18.82 -2.98
C ALA A 66 6.41 18.70 -2.89
N ILE A 67 7.09 18.54 -4.03
CA ILE A 67 8.57 18.49 -4.10
C ILE A 67 9.19 19.78 -3.55
N ASN A 68 8.69 20.94 -3.99
CA ASN A 68 9.21 22.24 -3.56
C ASN A 68 9.06 22.43 -2.06
N GLU A 69 7.91 22.05 -1.48
CA GLU A 69 7.71 22.14 -0.04
C GLU A 69 8.68 21.23 0.73
N CYS A 70 8.93 20.01 0.27
CA CYS A 70 9.89 19.10 0.90
C CYS A 70 11.32 19.67 0.82
N ASN A 71 11.72 20.18 -0.34
CA ASN A 71 13.04 20.77 -0.55
C ASN A 71 13.24 22.04 0.28
N ASN A 72 12.22 22.89 0.38
CA ASN A 72 12.27 24.11 1.19
C ASN A 72 12.40 23.83 2.69
N ARG A 73 12.00 22.65 3.14
CA ARG A 73 12.21 22.17 4.52
C ARG A 73 13.60 21.57 4.73
N GLY A 74 14.42 21.47 3.69
CA GLY A 74 15.80 20.98 3.75
C GLY A 74 15.98 19.53 3.29
N GLY A 75 14.92 18.87 2.80
CA GLY A 75 14.96 17.50 2.31
C GLY A 75 15.31 17.37 0.83
N LYS A 76 15.40 16.11 0.37
CA LYS A 76 15.42 15.74 -1.05
C LYS A 76 14.08 15.12 -1.45
N GLY A 77 13.11 15.97 -1.77
CA GLY A 77 11.72 15.56 -2.03
C GLY A 77 11.59 14.65 -3.25
N THR A 78 11.03 13.46 -3.01
CA THR A 78 10.61 12.49 -4.04
C THR A 78 9.12 12.23 -3.86
N VAL A 79 8.34 12.26 -4.95
CA VAL A 79 6.90 11.99 -4.88
C VAL A 79 6.68 10.51 -4.61
N VAL A 80 5.79 10.21 -3.65
CA VAL A 80 5.48 8.84 -3.20
C VAL A 80 3.99 8.53 -3.22
N LEU A 81 3.14 9.54 -3.38
CA LEU A 81 1.69 9.39 -3.50
C LEU A 81 1.12 10.51 -4.35
N GLU A 82 0.21 10.15 -5.25
CA GLU A 82 -0.55 11.06 -6.10
C GLU A 82 -1.98 10.56 -6.21
N TRP A 83 -2.93 11.48 -6.13
CA TRP A 83 -4.33 11.13 -6.25
C TRP A 83 -5.14 12.24 -6.92
N SER A 84 -6.30 11.84 -7.43
CA SER A 84 -7.31 12.77 -7.95
C SER A 84 -8.69 12.47 -7.38
N GLY A 85 -9.58 13.44 -7.50
CA GLY A 85 -10.95 13.28 -7.02
C GLY A 85 -11.07 13.47 -5.51
N ARG A 86 -12.26 13.16 -4.97
CA ARG A 86 -12.62 13.40 -3.58
C ARG A 86 -12.04 12.32 -2.67
N GLY A 87 -10.86 12.58 -2.13
CA GLY A 87 -10.24 11.77 -1.09
C GLY A 87 -9.14 12.50 -0.34
N CYS A 88 -8.70 11.84 0.73
CA CYS A 88 -7.77 12.34 1.71
C CYS A 88 -6.52 11.48 1.75
N ALA A 89 -5.37 12.13 1.88
CA ALA A 89 -4.11 11.50 2.21
C ALA A 89 -3.72 11.87 3.64
N ALA A 90 -3.14 10.92 4.36
CA ALA A 90 -2.53 11.14 5.67
C ALA A 90 -1.10 10.63 5.64
N TYR A 91 -0.22 11.22 6.45
CA TYR A 91 1.13 10.76 6.63
C TYR A 91 1.61 11.00 8.05
N ARG A 92 2.29 9.97 8.53
CA ARG A 92 2.64 9.73 9.91
C ARG A 92 4.14 9.55 10.00
N THR A 93 4.75 10.10 11.04
CA THR A 93 6.17 9.89 11.35
C THR A 93 6.32 9.58 12.83
N THR A 94 7.35 8.82 13.19
CA THR A 94 7.80 8.70 14.57
C THR A 94 8.48 10.00 15.02
N GLU A 95 8.58 10.21 16.34
CA GLU A 95 9.37 11.33 16.86
C GLU A 95 10.85 11.18 16.48
N GLY A 96 11.49 12.27 16.06
CA GLY A 96 12.84 12.22 15.51
C GLY A 96 13.95 11.85 16.48
N THR A 97 13.65 11.79 17.77
CA THR A 97 14.51 11.27 18.83
C THR A 97 14.39 9.75 19.02
N ILE A 98 13.32 9.14 18.53
CA ILE A 98 12.95 7.73 18.78
C ILE A 98 13.04 6.89 17.50
N GLY A 99 12.87 7.49 16.31
CA GLY A 99 13.09 6.82 15.03
C GLY A 99 12.80 7.70 13.82
N THR A 100 13.18 7.23 12.63
CA THR A 100 12.96 7.91 11.34
C THR A 100 11.85 7.25 10.52
N ALA A 101 11.00 6.46 11.16
CA ALA A 101 9.97 5.69 10.50
C ALA A 101 8.80 6.60 10.11
N TYR A 102 8.15 6.23 9.01
CA TYR A 102 7.07 7.01 8.45
C TYR A 102 6.07 6.15 7.69
N GLY A 103 4.87 6.64 7.44
CA GLY A 103 3.88 5.94 6.62
C GLY A 103 2.83 6.89 6.08
N TRP A 104 2.30 6.60 4.90
CA TRP A 104 1.16 7.35 4.34
C TRP A 104 -0.03 6.44 4.06
N GLY A 105 -1.19 7.05 3.93
CA GLY A 105 -2.42 6.38 3.58
C GLY A 105 -3.27 7.27 2.69
N LEU A 106 -4.06 6.65 1.83
CA LEU A 106 -4.99 7.30 0.92
C LEU A 106 -6.37 6.66 1.09
N ALA A 107 -7.41 7.46 1.36
CA ALA A 107 -8.77 6.96 1.51
C ALA A 107 -9.82 8.02 1.19
N ALA A 108 -11.09 7.63 1.18
CA ALA A 108 -12.19 8.55 0.94
C ALA A 108 -12.34 9.59 2.06
N THR A 109 -11.96 9.22 3.29
CA THR A 109 -12.03 10.06 4.48
C THR A 109 -10.66 10.23 5.13
N LYS A 110 -10.53 11.27 5.95
CA LYS A 110 -9.29 11.53 6.70
C LYS A 110 -9.01 10.39 7.69
N GLU A 111 -10.06 9.93 8.38
CA GLU A 111 -9.98 8.92 9.44
C GLU A 111 -9.46 7.60 8.89
N GLU A 112 -9.98 7.15 7.75
CA GLU A 112 -9.50 5.94 7.08
C GLU A 112 -8.06 6.10 6.56
N ALA A 113 -7.73 7.27 5.98
CA ALA A 113 -6.39 7.55 5.49
C ALA A 113 -5.36 7.53 6.64
N ASP A 114 -5.74 8.06 7.80
CA ASP A 114 -4.92 8.08 9.00
C ASP A 114 -4.70 6.67 9.57
N VAL A 115 -5.74 5.83 9.60
CA VAL A 115 -5.60 4.41 10.00
C VAL A 115 -4.57 3.70 9.12
N ILE A 116 -4.60 3.92 7.81
CA ILE A 116 -3.65 3.35 6.86
C ILE A 116 -2.23 3.91 7.11
N ALA A 117 -2.10 5.23 7.23
CA ALA A 117 -0.81 5.89 7.49
C ALA A 117 -0.17 5.42 8.80
N THR A 118 -0.98 5.29 9.85
CA THR A 118 -0.57 4.79 11.17
C THR A 118 -0.10 3.36 11.07
N LYS A 119 -0.88 2.47 10.43
CA LYS A 119 -0.48 1.07 10.20
C LYS A 119 0.88 0.98 9.50
N ASN A 120 1.08 1.78 8.44
CA ASN A 120 2.32 1.77 7.67
C ASN A 120 3.51 2.33 8.46
N CYS A 121 3.30 3.37 9.27
CA CYS A 121 4.35 3.92 10.14
C CYS A 121 4.71 2.96 11.28
N LEU A 122 3.72 2.32 11.91
CA LEU A 122 3.94 1.31 12.95
C LEU A 122 4.72 0.11 12.42
N LYS A 123 4.42 -0.34 11.18
CA LYS A 123 5.17 -1.41 10.50
C LYS A 123 6.66 -1.07 10.35
N ARG A 124 7.00 0.18 10.00
CA ARG A 124 8.39 0.63 9.81
C ARG A 124 9.13 0.99 11.09
N SER A 125 8.39 1.15 12.17
CA SER A 125 8.92 1.61 13.46
C SER A 125 8.96 0.50 14.50
N ASN A 126 8.64 -0.75 14.13
CA ASN A 126 8.52 -1.89 15.04
C ASN A 126 7.59 -1.58 16.23
N GLY A 127 6.47 -0.90 15.96
CA GLY A 127 5.46 -0.58 16.96
C GLY A 127 5.73 0.68 17.78
N ILE A 128 6.78 1.45 17.51
CA ILE A 128 6.98 2.77 18.12
C ILE A 128 5.83 3.70 17.67
N PRO A 129 5.15 4.41 18.60
CA PRO A 129 4.03 5.28 18.26
C PRO A 129 4.36 6.30 17.17
N ALA A 130 3.44 6.41 16.22
CA ALA A 130 3.51 7.33 15.09
C ALA A 130 2.84 8.66 15.46
N ASP A 131 3.46 9.42 16.36
CA ASP A 131 2.80 10.53 17.06
C ASP A 131 2.53 11.76 16.17
N ASN A 132 3.34 11.98 15.13
CA ASN A 132 3.17 13.09 14.21
C ASN A 132 2.19 12.72 13.09
N LEU A 133 1.10 13.49 12.96
CA LEU A 133 0.11 13.36 11.89
C LEU A 133 0.04 14.63 11.05
N VAL A 134 0.14 14.46 9.75
CA VAL A 134 -0.27 15.46 8.76
C VAL A 134 -1.30 14.80 7.84
N TRP A 135 -2.22 15.60 7.30
CA TRP A 135 -3.24 15.11 6.39
C TRP A 135 -3.74 16.23 5.47
N ALA A 136 -4.28 15.87 4.32
CA ALA A 136 -4.92 16.79 3.39
C ALA A 136 -6.00 16.06 2.58
N CYS A 137 -7.03 16.79 2.17
CA CYS A 137 -8.08 16.28 1.30
C CYS A 137 -8.26 17.21 0.13
N ASN A 138 -8.60 16.66 -1.04
CA ASN A 138 -9.09 17.47 -2.14
C ASN A 138 -10.55 17.87 -1.86
N SER A 139 -10.82 19.18 -1.88
CA SER A 139 -12.16 19.74 -1.79
C SER A 139 -12.93 19.60 -3.11
N GLY A 140 -14.26 19.55 -3.01
CA GLY A 140 -15.18 19.89 -4.12
C GLY A 140 -15.10 19.06 -5.40
N ALA A 141 -14.28 18.01 -5.47
CA ALA A 141 -14.15 17.20 -6.68
C ALA A 141 -15.42 16.35 -6.89
N VAL A 142 -16.02 16.46 -8.09
CA VAL A 142 -17.21 15.66 -8.46
C VAL A 142 -16.89 14.18 -8.63
N ASN A 143 -15.62 13.89 -8.92
CA ASN A 143 -15.17 12.54 -9.19
C ASN A 143 -14.79 11.83 -7.89
N SER A 144 -15.08 10.53 -7.82
CA SER A 144 -14.58 9.66 -6.76
C SER A 144 -13.06 9.70 -6.67
N LEU A 145 -12.53 9.41 -5.49
CA LEU A 145 -11.11 9.19 -5.29
C LEU A 145 -10.58 8.21 -6.34
N LYS A 146 -9.46 8.60 -6.97
CA LYS A 146 -8.66 7.76 -7.82
C LYS A 146 -7.20 7.90 -7.43
N GLU A 147 -6.58 6.79 -7.08
CA GLU A 147 -5.13 6.67 -6.96
C GLU A 147 -4.50 6.79 -8.35
N ILE A 148 -3.49 7.67 -8.47
CA ILE A 148 -2.73 7.87 -9.71
C ILE A 148 -1.37 7.18 -9.58
N PHE A 149 -0.70 7.45 -8.47
CA PHE A 149 0.56 6.84 -8.10
C PHE A 149 0.58 6.62 -6.59
N ASN A 150 1.07 5.48 -6.16
CA ASN A 150 1.29 5.17 -4.76
C ASN A 150 2.50 4.26 -4.74
N GLU A 151 3.65 4.85 -4.38
CA GLU A 151 4.88 4.08 -4.29
C GLU A 151 4.65 2.96 -3.28
N THR A 152 5.01 1.73 -3.68
CA THR A 152 4.95 0.59 -2.78
C THR A 152 5.66 0.97 -1.50
N GLN A 153 4.96 0.84 -0.39
CA GLN A 153 5.49 1.18 0.91
C GLN A 153 6.41 0.05 1.39
N GLU A 154 7.51 -0.17 0.66
CA GLU A 154 8.61 -1.03 1.07
C GLU A 154 9.10 -0.56 2.46
N PRO A 155 9.59 -1.48 3.31
CA PRO A 155 10.37 -1.10 4.46
C PRO A 155 11.45 -0.14 3.98
N LEU A 156 11.77 0.91 4.75
CA LEU A 156 13.01 1.62 4.49
C LEU A 156 14.10 0.56 4.41
N GLN A 157 14.78 0.45 3.25
CA GLN A 157 16.16 -0.02 3.24
C GLN A 157 16.93 1.01 4.08
N ASN A 158 16.83 0.86 5.40
CA ASN A 158 17.96 1.14 6.23
C ASN A 158 19.05 0.29 5.59
N ASN A 159 19.96 0.97 4.92
CA ASN A 159 21.26 0.44 4.67
C ASN A 159 22.04 0.83 5.92
N PRO A 160 21.90 0.16 7.09
CA PRO A 160 22.99 0.20 8.02
C PRO A 160 24.13 -0.47 7.27
N THR A 161 25.23 0.27 7.19
CA THR A 161 26.52 -0.21 6.78
C THR A 161 26.69 -1.68 7.15
N ALA A 162 26.99 -2.50 6.13
CA ALA A 162 27.35 -3.92 6.23
C ALA A 162 27.93 -4.27 7.61
N GLY A 163 27.17 -5.02 8.42
CA GLY A 163 27.61 -5.37 9.77
C GLY A 163 26.58 -5.91 10.76
N SER A 164 25.48 -6.53 10.35
CA SER A 164 24.72 -7.42 11.25
C SER A 164 24.06 -8.53 10.47
N GLU A 165 24.38 -9.77 10.85
CA GLU A 165 23.75 -11.00 10.37
C GLU A 165 22.25 -10.94 10.69
N PHE A 166 21.38 -11.16 9.69
CA PHE A 166 20.00 -11.53 9.98
C PHE A 166 20.04 -12.96 10.52
N ASN A 167 19.61 -13.18 11.76
CA ASN A 167 19.58 -14.52 12.34
C ASN A 167 18.42 -15.35 11.76
N ASP A 168 17.30 -14.70 11.47
CA ASP A 168 16.06 -15.35 11.02
C ASP A 168 15.82 -15.05 9.52
N PHE A 169 15.70 -16.12 8.73
CA PHE A 169 15.45 -16.02 7.30
C PHE A 169 14.67 -17.24 6.79
N ILE A 170 13.94 -17.05 5.70
CA ILE A 170 13.39 -18.12 4.87
C ILE A 170 14.30 -18.30 3.67
N SER A 171 14.97 -19.44 3.58
CA SER A 171 15.67 -19.80 2.35
C SER A 171 14.75 -20.61 1.43
N PHE A 172 14.57 -20.17 0.19
CA PHE A 172 14.01 -21.01 -0.89
C PHE A 172 15.06 -21.23 -1.97
N ASN A 173 15.43 -22.48 -2.21
CA ASN A 173 16.43 -22.85 -3.24
C ASN A 173 17.75 -22.05 -3.13
N GLY A 174 18.14 -21.68 -1.91
CA GLY A 174 19.36 -20.92 -1.61
C GLY A 174 19.22 -19.40 -1.60
N ASN A 175 18.04 -18.84 -1.91
CA ASN A 175 17.76 -17.41 -1.75
C ASN A 175 17.15 -17.15 -0.39
N ASN A 176 17.76 -16.25 0.39
CA ASN A 176 17.30 -15.88 1.72
C ASN A 176 16.36 -14.68 1.65
N LEU A 177 15.21 -14.80 2.28
CA LEU A 177 14.29 -13.71 2.61
C LEU A 177 14.37 -13.46 4.11
N ALA A 178 14.56 -12.21 4.52
CA ALA A 178 14.45 -11.84 5.93
C ALA A 178 13.05 -12.19 6.44
N ALA A 179 12.97 -12.76 7.64
CA ALA A 179 11.71 -13.25 8.17
C ALA A 179 11.67 -13.21 9.69
N SER A 180 10.44 -13.23 10.17
CA SER A 180 10.11 -13.25 11.58
C SER A 180 9.05 -14.32 11.85
N GLY A 181 9.05 -14.88 13.05
CA GLY A 181 8.15 -15.98 13.35
C GLY A 181 8.19 -16.44 14.79
N SER A 182 7.37 -17.45 15.07
CA SER A 182 7.37 -18.17 16.34
C SER A 182 7.54 -19.66 16.06
N CYS A 183 8.49 -20.27 16.77
CA CYS A 183 8.82 -21.68 16.66
C CYS A 183 8.70 -22.34 18.03
N PRO A 184 7.47 -22.64 18.49
CA PRO A 184 7.28 -23.30 19.76
C PRO A 184 7.89 -24.70 19.76
N ASP A 185 8.18 -25.23 20.95
CA ASP A 185 8.66 -26.61 21.13
C ASP A 185 7.68 -27.66 20.57
N SER A 186 6.39 -27.34 20.48
CA SER A 186 5.41 -28.20 19.82
C SER A 186 4.20 -27.42 19.35
N GLY A 187 3.43 -28.02 18.45
CA GLY A 187 2.17 -27.44 17.97
C GLY A 187 2.33 -26.73 16.64
N VAL A 188 2.06 -25.42 16.60
CA VAL A 188 2.04 -24.64 15.35
C VAL A 188 3.18 -23.64 15.35
N ALA A 189 4.08 -23.75 14.38
CA ALA A 189 5.07 -22.72 14.11
C ALA A 189 4.64 -21.90 12.88
N MET A 190 4.92 -20.61 12.91
CA MET A 190 4.59 -19.69 11.83
C MET A 190 5.79 -18.79 11.58
N LEU A 191 6.17 -18.66 10.31
CA LEU A 191 7.24 -17.78 9.84
C LEU A 191 6.69 -16.98 8.66
N ALA A 192 6.84 -15.66 8.70
CA ALA A 192 6.47 -14.78 7.60
C ALA A 192 7.72 -14.04 7.13
N ALA A 193 7.88 -13.93 5.82
CA ALA A 193 8.84 -12.99 5.26
C ALA A 193 8.48 -11.58 5.76
N ASP A 194 9.48 -10.79 6.13
CA ASP A 194 9.26 -9.46 6.73
C ASP A 194 8.65 -8.46 5.73
N ASP A 195 8.80 -8.75 4.44
CA ASP A 195 8.13 -8.05 3.35
C ASP A 195 6.66 -8.50 3.16
N GLU A 196 6.18 -9.43 3.99
CA GLU A 196 4.85 -10.05 3.95
C GLU A 196 4.50 -10.61 2.57
N THR A 197 5.48 -11.03 1.77
CA THR A 197 5.25 -11.63 0.45
C THR A 197 4.91 -13.12 0.57
N VAL A 198 5.49 -13.79 1.57
CA VAL A 198 5.36 -15.23 1.78
C VAL A 198 5.18 -15.53 3.27
N MET A 199 4.27 -16.44 3.59
CA MET A 199 4.11 -17.00 4.94
C MET A 199 4.22 -18.52 4.90
N VAL A 200 4.94 -19.11 5.84
CA VAL A 200 5.08 -20.55 6.02
C VAL A 200 4.50 -20.94 7.37
N LEU A 201 3.58 -21.91 7.34
CA LEU A 201 2.92 -22.45 8.52
C LEU A 201 3.28 -23.93 8.67
N PHE A 202 3.74 -24.30 9.85
CA PHE A 202 4.04 -25.67 10.25
C PHE A 202 3.00 -26.14 11.25
N ASN A 203 2.39 -27.28 10.98
CA ASN A 203 1.38 -27.89 11.83
C ASN A 203 1.94 -29.15 12.48
N ASN A 204 1.63 -29.33 13.76
CA ASN A 204 2.07 -30.43 14.61
C ASN A 204 3.59 -30.54 14.74
N VAL A 205 4.33 -29.44 14.85
CA VAL A 205 5.80 -29.42 14.99
C VAL A 205 6.29 -30.40 16.09
N PRO A 206 7.22 -31.34 15.79
CA PRO A 206 7.77 -32.25 16.78
C PRO A 206 8.78 -31.50 17.66
N PRO A 207 9.01 -31.95 18.91
CA PRO A 207 9.98 -31.33 19.82
C PRO A 207 11.41 -31.25 19.28
N ASP A 208 11.87 -32.32 18.61
CA ASP A 208 13.12 -32.40 17.85
C ASP A 208 13.08 -33.66 16.98
N GLY A 209 13.93 -33.68 15.95
CA GLY A 209 14.10 -34.81 15.04
C GLY A 209 13.47 -34.60 13.67
N THR A 210 13.58 -35.62 12.82
CA THR A 210 13.07 -35.62 11.44
C THR A 210 11.78 -36.42 11.36
N THR A 211 10.79 -35.88 10.66
CA THR A 211 9.54 -36.57 10.37
C THR A 211 9.11 -36.35 8.92
N SER A 212 8.21 -37.21 8.46
CA SER A 212 7.62 -37.13 7.13
C SER A 212 6.43 -36.16 7.12
N VAL A 213 6.30 -35.43 6.03
CA VAL A 213 5.16 -34.53 5.76
C VAL A 213 4.34 -35.12 4.62
N ASN A 214 3.02 -35.10 4.74
CA ASN A 214 2.10 -35.55 3.71
C ASN A 214 0.90 -34.60 3.56
N ALA A 215 0.07 -34.86 2.54
CA ALA A 215 -1.12 -34.07 2.29
C ALA A 215 -2.28 -34.36 3.27
N ASP A 216 -2.21 -35.45 4.04
CA ASP A 216 -3.30 -35.98 4.86
C ASP A 216 -3.80 -34.98 5.92
N PHE A 217 -2.92 -34.07 6.37
CA PHE A 217 -3.30 -32.96 7.24
C PHE A 217 -4.35 -32.05 6.57
N PHE A 218 -4.21 -31.79 5.27
CA PHE A 218 -5.07 -30.87 4.51
C PHE A 218 -6.30 -31.56 3.90
N THR A 219 -6.28 -32.88 3.73
CA THR A 219 -7.45 -33.67 3.31
C THR A 219 -8.34 -34.10 4.48
N ASN A 220 -7.98 -33.71 5.72
CA ASN A 220 -8.60 -34.15 6.98
C ASN A 220 -8.51 -35.66 7.23
N GLU A 221 -7.61 -36.36 6.56
CA GLU A 221 -7.34 -37.78 6.80
C GLU A 221 -6.54 -38.00 8.09
N CYS A 222 -5.80 -36.97 8.54
CA CYS A 222 -4.99 -37.07 9.75
C CYS A 222 -4.71 -35.70 10.41
N SER A 223 -5.48 -35.34 11.43
CA SER A 223 -5.32 -34.06 12.16
C SER A 223 -4.07 -33.98 13.04
N SER A 224 -3.46 -35.13 13.36
CA SER A 224 -2.18 -35.21 14.08
C SER A 224 -0.97 -35.35 13.16
N CYS A 225 -1.18 -35.39 11.84
CA CYS A 225 -0.07 -35.49 10.89
C CYS A 225 0.63 -34.15 10.74
N PHE A 226 1.91 -34.22 10.41
CA PHE A 226 2.72 -33.04 10.18
C PHE A 226 2.33 -32.40 8.85
N GLY A 227 2.02 -31.11 8.88
CA GLY A 227 1.60 -30.36 7.70
C GLY A 227 2.45 -29.12 7.51
N ILE A 228 2.78 -28.78 6.27
CA ILE A 228 3.42 -27.51 5.92
C ILE A 228 2.59 -26.83 4.84
N SER A 229 2.25 -25.57 5.05
CA SER A 229 1.64 -24.73 4.00
C SER A 229 2.45 -23.46 3.79
N ILE A 230 2.62 -23.06 2.54
CA ILE A 230 3.28 -21.84 2.10
C ILE A 230 2.22 -20.97 1.43
N GLN A 231 1.98 -19.78 1.92
CA GLN A 231 1.07 -18.81 1.33
C GLN A 231 1.89 -17.73 0.62
N ASP A 232 1.60 -17.52 -0.66
CA ASP A 232 1.96 -16.31 -1.39
C ASP A 232 0.87 -15.28 -1.12
N LEU A 233 1.20 -14.28 -0.30
CA LEU A 233 0.26 -13.28 0.15
C LEU A 233 -0.05 -12.25 -0.95
N ASN A 234 0.81 -12.10 -1.95
CA ASN A 234 0.58 -11.21 -3.09
C ASN A 234 -0.37 -11.84 -4.10
N ALA A 235 -0.17 -13.11 -4.41
CA ALA A 235 -0.99 -13.85 -5.38
C ALA A 235 -2.25 -14.45 -4.74
N SER A 236 -2.38 -14.41 -3.40
CA SER A 236 -3.41 -15.12 -2.65
C SER A 236 -3.42 -16.63 -2.95
N LEU A 237 -2.24 -17.20 -3.23
CA LEU A 237 -2.08 -18.62 -3.52
C LEU A 237 -1.60 -19.36 -2.27
N THR A 238 -2.14 -20.55 -2.05
CA THR A 238 -1.70 -21.43 -0.97
C THR A 238 -1.14 -22.71 -1.58
N TYR A 239 0.09 -23.03 -1.19
CA TYR A 239 0.76 -24.28 -1.52
C TYR A 239 0.84 -25.13 -0.26
N VAL A 240 0.65 -26.43 -0.41
CA VAL A 240 0.71 -27.38 0.70
C VAL A 240 1.70 -28.48 0.38
N ALA A 241 2.43 -28.93 1.39
CA ALA A 241 3.31 -30.08 1.28
C ALA A 241 2.49 -31.34 1.03
N THR A 242 2.87 -32.09 -0.01
CA THR A 242 2.24 -33.35 -0.40
C THR A 242 3.11 -34.56 -0.08
N ALA A 243 4.43 -34.35 0.02
CA ALA A 243 5.41 -35.35 0.42
C ALA A 243 6.70 -34.65 0.88
N GLY A 244 7.56 -35.38 1.59
CA GLY A 244 8.90 -34.96 1.93
C GLY A 244 9.19 -35.08 3.41
N THR A 245 10.21 -34.36 3.87
CA THR A 245 10.65 -34.38 5.26
C THR A 245 10.80 -32.98 5.80
N PHE A 246 10.60 -32.88 7.11
CA PHE A 246 11.04 -31.71 7.87
C PHE A 246 11.71 -32.15 9.17
N THR A 247 12.64 -31.33 9.63
CA THR A 247 13.51 -31.59 10.76
C THR A 247 13.53 -30.39 11.67
N LYS A 248 13.29 -30.61 12.97
CA LYS A 248 13.58 -29.62 14.02
C LYS A 248 14.85 -30.04 14.77
N LYS A 249 15.72 -29.07 15.04
CA LYS A 249 16.92 -29.25 15.85
C LYS A 249 17.15 -28.00 16.71
N GLY A 250 16.73 -28.05 17.97
CA GLY A 250 16.72 -26.86 18.82
C GLY A 250 15.80 -25.81 18.22
N ASN A 251 16.33 -24.61 17.97
CA ASN A 251 15.62 -23.49 17.36
C ASN A 251 15.70 -23.47 15.82
N GLU A 252 16.31 -24.47 15.19
CA GLU A 252 16.37 -24.59 13.73
C GLU A 252 15.26 -25.52 13.21
N ILE A 253 14.55 -25.07 12.17
CA ILE A 253 13.62 -25.89 11.38
C ILE A 253 14.15 -25.95 9.94
N SER A 254 14.27 -27.15 9.37
CA SER A 254 14.66 -27.34 7.98
C SER A 254 13.73 -28.34 7.29
N PHE A 255 13.55 -28.21 5.97
CA PHE A 255 12.62 -29.04 5.23
C PHE A 255 13.03 -29.24 3.78
N THR A 256 12.62 -30.37 3.23
CA THR A 256 12.74 -30.74 1.82
C THR A 256 11.45 -31.44 1.42
N ILE A 257 10.59 -30.71 0.71
CA ILE A 257 9.21 -31.10 0.44
C ILE A 257 8.87 -30.97 -1.03
N ALA A 258 7.87 -31.73 -1.47
CA ALA A 258 7.14 -31.48 -2.70
C ALA A 258 5.84 -30.75 -2.34
N VAL A 259 5.64 -29.55 -2.88
CA VAL A 259 4.39 -28.80 -2.66
C VAL A 259 3.51 -28.82 -3.89
N LYS A 260 2.21 -28.64 -3.67
CA LYS A 260 1.19 -28.46 -4.71
C LYS A 260 0.25 -27.32 -4.28
N GLU A 261 -0.29 -26.57 -5.25
CA GLU A 261 -1.32 -25.58 -4.95
C GLU A 261 -2.56 -26.26 -4.33
N LEU A 262 -3.11 -25.68 -3.27
CA LEU A 262 -4.22 -26.28 -2.50
C LEU A 262 -5.45 -26.53 -3.37
N SER A 263 -5.80 -25.60 -4.26
CA SER A 263 -6.88 -25.74 -5.24
C SER A 263 -6.68 -26.99 -6.12
N SER A 264 -5.49 -27.13 -6.69
CA SER A 264 -5.08 -28.26 -7.53
C SER A 264 -5.08 -29.58 -6.76
N LEU A 265 -4.69 -29.56 -5.48
CA LEU A 265 -4.77 -30.75 -4.63
C LEU A 265 -6.21 -31.23 -4.45
N ILE A 266 -7.13 -30.30 -4.15
CA ILE A 266 -8.57 -30.61 -3.98
C ILE A 266 -9.18 -31.15 -5.27
N GLU A 267 -8.79 -30.59 -6.41
CA GLU A 267 -9.27 -31.01 -7.73
C GLU A 267 -8.62 -32.31 -8.25
N GLY A 268 -7.61 -32.84 -7.55
CA GLY A 268 -6.81 -33.98 -8.03
C GLY A 268 -5.99 -33.66 -9.28
N SER A 269 -5.69 -32.38 -9.52
CA SER A 269 -5.01 -31.85 -10.70
C SER A 269 -3.63 -31.25 -10.34
N GLY A 270 -2.97 -30.62 -11.31
CA GLY A 270 -1.71 -29.88 -11.09
C GLY A 270 -0.45 -30.74 -10.87
N SER A 271 0.71 -30.09 -11.01
CA SER A 271 2.03 -30.69 -10.78
C SER A 271 2.57 -30.31 -9.42
N SER A 272 3.26 -31.24 -8.75
CA SER A 272 4.03 -30.91 -7.55
C SER A 272 5.41 -30.38 -7.93
N PHE A 273 5.95 -29.47 -7.12
CA PHE A 273 7.29 -28.93 -7.32
C PHE A 273 8.12 -29.00 -6.03
N PRO A 274 9.44 -29.23 -6.13
CA PRO A 274 10.31 -29.37 -4.97
C PRO A 274 10.61 -28.02 -4.35
N VAL A 275 10.59 -27.97 -3.03
CA VAL A 275 10.97 -26.82 -2.22
C VAL A 275 11.88 -27.29 -1.10
N THR A 276 13.02 -26.62 -0.97
CA THR A 276 13.93 -26.78 0.16
C THR A 276 13.98 -25.47 0.92
N GLY A 277 14.03 -25.57 2.24
CA GLY A 277 14.22 -24.39 3.06
C GLY A 277 14.69 -24.69 4.47
N LYS A 278 15.10 -23.61 5.13
CA LYS A 278 15.67 -23.59 6.47
C LYS A 278 15.25 -22.29 7.14
N PHE A 279 15.02 -22.38 8.44
CA PHE A 279 14.73 -21.28 9.35
C PHE A 279 15.49 -21.51 10.64
N ILE A 280 15.95 -20.43 11.22
CA ILE A 280 16.42 -20.35 12.59
C ILE A 280 15.45 -19.39 13.26
N CYS A 281 15.07 -19.68 14.50
CA CYS A 281 14.16 -18.85 15.26
C CYS A 281 14.91 -18.31 16.49
N GLU A 282 14.73 -17.03 16.80
CA GLU A 282 15.26 -16.47 18.05
C GLU A 282 14.51 -17.01 19.28
N GLU A 283 15.22 -17.10 20.42
CA GLU A 283 14.67 -17.48 21.74
C GLU A 283 13.84 -16.35 22.37
#